data_AF-A0A2S9F4P0-F1
#
_entry.id   AF-A0A2S9F4P0-F1
#
_cell.length_a   1.000
_cell.length_b   1.000
_cell.length_c   1.000
_cell.angle_alpha   90.00
_cell.angle_beta   90.00
_cell.angle_gamma   90.00
#
_symmetry.space_group_name_H-M   'P 1'
#
loop_
_entity.id
_entity.type
_entity.pdbx_description
1 polymer ?
#
loop_
_entity_poly.entity_id
_entity_poly.type
_entity_poly.pdbx_seq_one_letter_code
_entity_poly.pdbx_strand_id
1 'polypeptide(L)' 'MSPHIGGPVEELLERSGRFFTAGKPSDDGRSVHRVGGREGDVFYRDRWSHDKVVRSTHGVNCTGS' A
#
# COMPACT_ATOMS: atom_id res chain seq x y z
N MET A 1 -10.63 -16.04 12.37
CA MET A 1 -9.66 -17.11 12.69
C MET A 1 -9.56 -17.97 11.44
N SER A 2 -8.54 -17.74 10.61
CA SER A 2 -8.41 -18.47 9.33
C SER A 2 -8.04 -19.93 9.58
N PRO A 3 -8.46 -20.87 8.71
CA PRO A 3 -8.09 -22.28 8.86
C PRO A 3 -6.59 -22.44 8.63
N HIS A 4 -5.88 -23.06 9.57
CA HIS A 4 -4.52 -23.54 9.36
C HIS A 4 -4.56 -24.75 8.43
N ILE A 5 -4.00 -24.60 7.22
CA ILE A 5 -3.88 -25.67 6.21
C ILE A 5 -2.49 -26.33 6.26
N GLY A 6 -1.53 -25.74 6.98
CA GLY A 6 -0.13 -26.12 6.96
C GLY A 6 0.30 -27.19 7.96
N GLY A 7 1.30 -27.99 7.57
CA GLY A 7 1.96 -28.98 8.41
C GLY A 7 3.17 -28.44 9.20
N PRO A 8 3.88 -29.29 9.96
CA PRO A 8 4.96 -28.86 10.87
C PRO A 8 6.13 -28.14 10.19
N VAL A 9 6.42 -28.48 8.93
CA VAL A 9 7.47 -27.83 8.14
C VAL A 9 7.06 -26.41 7.75
N GLU A 10 5.79 -26.18 7.42
CA GLU A 10 5.27 -24.85 7.11
C GLU A 10 5.34 -23.94 8.33
N GLU A 11 4.92 -24.43 9.51
CA GLU A 11 5.03 -23.69 10.77
C GLU A 11 6.48 -23.31 11.09
N LEU A 12 7.42 -24.25 10.88
CA LEU A 12 8.84 -23.98 11.07
C LEU A 12 9.34 -22.87 10.15
N LEU A 13 8.93 -22.87 8.88
CA LEU A 13 9.31 -21.85 7.89
C LEU A 13 8.72 -20.49 8.24
N GLU A 14 7.42 -20.42 8.55
CA GLU A 14 6.74 -19.18 8.98
C GLU A 14 7.45 -18.57 10.19
N ARG A 15 7.72 -19.37 11.23
CA ARG A 15 8.42 -18.91 12.43
C ARG A 15 9.85 -18.48 12.14
N SER A 16 10.55 -19.15 11.24
CA SER A 16 11.95 -18.84 10.90
C SER A 16 12.09 -17.53 10.13
N GLY A 17 11.06 -17.09 9.39
CA GLY A 17 11.05 -15.83 8.64
C GLY A 17 11.44 -14.59 9.47
N ARG A 18 11.15 -14.60 10.78
CA ARG A 18 11.50 -13.52 11.72
C ARG A 18 12.99 -13.23 11.84
N PHE A 19 13.85 -14.19 11.50
CA PHE A 19 15.31 -14.03 11.57
C PHE A 19 15.88 -13.32 10.33
N PHE A 20 15.13 -13.30 9.22
CA PHE A 20 15.60 -12.77 7.94
C PHE A 20 14.92 -11.46 7.54
N THR A 21 13.73 -11.18 8.09
CA THR A 21 12.98 -9.96 7.79
C THR A 21 12.82 -9.11 9.05
N ALA A 22 13.33 -7.88 9.01
CA ALA A 22 13.16 -6.93 10.10
C ALA A 22 11.69 -6.46 10.23
N GLY A 23 11.21 -6.39 11.47
CA GLY A 23 9.87 -5.92 11.83
C GLY A 23 9.16 -6.87 12.80
N LYS A 24 7.98 -6.47 13.27
CA LYS A 24 7.11 -7.34 14.07
C LYS A 24 6.18 -8.11 13.12
N PRO A 25 6.28 -9.45 13.03
CA PRO A 25 5.35 -10.23 12.23
C PRO A 25 3.95 -10.26 12.86
N SER A 26 2.93 -10.51 12.03
CA SER A 26 1.56 -10.81 12.48
C SER A 26 1.51 -12.08 13.32
N ASP A 27 0.39 -12.28 14.04
CA ASP A 27 0.21 -13.44 14.94
C ASP A 27 0.29 -14.79 14.19
N ASP A 28 -0.07 -14.80 12.90
CA ASP A 28 0.06 -15.95 12.00
C ASP A 28 1.41 -16.01 11.26
N GLY A 29 2.33 -15.06 11.51
CA GLY A 29 3.66 -15.04 10.93
C GLY A 29 3.74 -14.65 9.45
N ARG A 30 2.62 -14.30 8.80
CA ARG A 30 2.54 -14.16 7.33
C ARG A 30 2.73 -12.75 6.79
N SER A 31 2.68 -11.74 7.65
CA SER A 31 2.78 -10.35 7.22
C SER A 31 3.63 -9.52 8.19
N VAL A 32 4.22 -8.44 7.69
CA VAL A 32 4.90 -7.43 8.51
C VAL A 32 4.35 -6.07 8.11
N HIS A 33 3.70 -5.40 9.06
CA HIS A 33 3.23 -4.03 8.86
C HIS A 33 4.32 -3.04 9.24
N ARG A 34 4.59 -2.08 8.36
CA ARG A 34 5.58 -1.02 8.58
C ARG A 34 4.89 0.33 8.73
N VAL A 35 5.46 1.17 9.59
CA VAL A 35 5.02 2.55 9.82
C VAL A 35 6.12 3.48 9.30
N GLY A 36 5.74 4.53 8.56
CA GLY A 36 6.68 5.44 7.90
C GLY A 36 7.13 4.97 6.52
N GLY A 37 8.20 5.57 5.98
CA GLY A 37 8.76 5.23 4.65
C GLY A 37 7.91 5.72 3.48
N ARG A 38 7.02 6.70 3.74
CA ARG A 38 6.07 7.27 2.77
C ARG A 38 6.43 8.71 2.40
N GLU A 39 7.62 9.16 2.76
CA GLU A 39 8.11 10.51 2.48
C GLU A 39 8.17 10.76 0.96
N GLY A 40 8.46 9.71 0.17
CA GLY A 40 8.44 9.78 -1.30
C GLY A 40 7.06 10.07 -1.92
N ASP A 41 5.96 9.81 -1.20
CA ASP A 41 4.60 10.09 -1.68
C ASP A 41 4.35 11.60 -1.84
N VAL A 42 5.13 12.43 -1.13
CA VAL A 42 5.03 13.89 -1.19
C VAL A 42 5.14 14.41 -2.63
N PHE A 43 6.01 13.80 -3.44
CA PHE A 43 6.20 14.19 -4.83
C PHE A 43 4.88 14.15 -5.63
N TYR A 44 4.13 13.06 -5.50
CA TYR A 44 2.87 12.90 -6.22
C TYR A 44 1.73 13.71 -5.60
N ARG A 45 1.74 13.90 -4.27
CA ARG A 45 0.77 14.76 -3.58
C ARG A 45 0.93 16.22 -3.99
N ASP A 46 2.16 16.70 -4.07
CA ASP A 46 2.48 18.05 -4.49
C ASP A 46 2.14 18.26 -5.97
N ARG A 47 2.47 17.29 -6.84
CA ARG A 47 2.09 17.33 -8.27
C ARG A 47 0.57 17.45 -8.48
N TRP A 48 -0.23 16.81 -7.64
CA TRP A 48 -1.69 16.88 -7.73
C TRP A 48 -2.28 18.17 -7.13
N SER A 49 -1.54 18.79 -6.22
CA SER A 49 -1.95 20.03 -5.58
C SER A 49 -1.92 21.19 -6.57
N HIS A 50 -2.84 22.13 -6.41
CA HIS A 50 -2.96 23.33 -7.23
C HIS A 50 -3.63 24.44 -6.41
N ASP A 51 -3.39 25.69 -6.79
CA ASP A 51 -3.88 26.84 -6.02
C ASP A 51 -5.41 27.01 -6.11
N LYS A 52 -5.98 26.76 -7.30
CA LYS A 52 -7.42 26.87 -7.55
C LYS A 52 -7.87 26.08 -8.76
N VAL A 53 -9.14 25.67 -8.75
CA VAL A 53 -9.87 25.20 -9.93
C VAL A 53 -10.78 26.31 -10.43
N VAL A 54 -10.78 26.57 -11.73
CA VAL A 54 -11.68 27.55 -12.36
C VAL A 54 -12.47 26.87 -13.47
N ARG A 55 -13.79 27.07 -13.46
CA ARG A 55 -14.67 26.55 -14.53
C ARG A 55 -14.41 27.31 -15.82
N SER A 56 -14.36 26.57 -16.92
CA SER A 56 -14.26 27.09 -18.28
C SER A 56 -15.04 26.17 -19.22
N THR A 57 -15.03 26.51 -20.51
CA THR A 57 -15.59 25.68 -21.57
C THR A 57 -14.60 25.59 -22.71
N HIS A 58 -14.66 24.51 -23.49
CA HIS A 58 -13.95 24.42 -24.77
C HIS A 58 -14.89 24.91 -25.87
N GLY A 59 -14.60 26.07 -26.46
CA GLY A 59 -15.42 26.71 -27.50
C GLY A 59 -15.30 26.05 -28.88
N VAL A 60 -15.65 24.77 -28.98
CA VAL A 60 -15.55 23.97 -30.20
C VAL A 60 -16.90 23.33 -30.53
N ASN A 61 -17.18 23.13 -31.83
CA ASN A 61 -18.41 22.46 -32.27
C ASN A 61 -18.31 20.94 -32.11
N CYS A 62 -18.34 20.46 -30.87
CA CYS A 62 -18.17 19.04 -30.54
C CYS A 62 -19.40 18.37 -29.89
N THR A 63 -20.49 19.11 -29.65
CA THR A 63 -21.70 18.61 -28.95
C THR A 63 -21.46 18.02 -27.55
N GLY A 64 -20.31 18.31 -26.93
CA GLY A 64 -19.94 17.79 -25.61
C GLY A 64 -20.80 18.36 -24.48
N SER A 65 -21.02 17.54 -23.45
CA SER A 65 -21.69 17.88 -22.19
C SER A 65 -20.81 17.55 -20.99
#